data_AF-A0A2P5YHP7-F1
#
_entry.id   AF-A0A2P5YHP7-F1
#
_cell.length_a   1.000
_cell.length_b   1.000
_cell.length_c   1.000
_cell.angle_alpha   90.00
_cell.angle_beta   90.00
_cell.angle_gamma   90.00
#
_symmetry.space_group_name_H-M   'P 1'
#
loop_
_entity.id
_entity.type
_entity.pdbx_description
1 polymer ?
#
loop_
_entity_poly.entity_id
_entity_poly.type
_entity_poly.pdbx_seq_one_letter_code
_entity_poly.pdbx_strand_id
1 'polypeptide(L)'
;MKEVAATDHDGGSLPTREELRSSFNDLKNQLYGKDNNKVSVKDFHGLQQALDNTIAWGKPPDYLELIAIRIEKARGKAAEVSHIGIQVLVCAAIKEMEDFRIEDLEWDTLKKWGATLNMAKQLGFQVVFADNLLKTKLLAYFATQKLLDATEKEV
;
A
#
# COMPACT_ATOMS: atom_id res chain seq x y z
N MET A 1 30.07 55.48 4.59
CA MET A 1 29.21 54.42 5.15
C MET A 1 28.67 53.62 3.98
N LYS A 2 29.01 52.34 3.88
CA LYS A 2 28.43 51.44 2.88
C LYS A 2 27.18 50.83 3.48
N GLU A 3 26.07 50.97 2.77
CA GLU A 3 24.80 50.32 3.05
C GLU A 3 24.99 48.81 2.88
N VAL A 4 24.71 48.07 3.94
CA VAL A 4 24.76 46.60 3.94
C VAL A 4 23.38 46.14 3.51
N ALA A 5 23.29 45.57 2.31
CA ALA A 5 22.08 44.90 1.84
C ALA A 5 21.75 43.75 2.80
N ALA A 6 20.54 43.78 3.35
CA ALA A 6 19.97 42.69 4.11
C ALA A 6 19.89 41.47 3.20
N THR A 7 20.61 40.41 3.58
CA THR A 7 20.49 39.10 2.97
C THR A 7 19.11 38.55 3.28
N ASP A 8 18.32 38.29 2.24
CA ASP A 8 17.05 37.60 2.30
C ASP A 8 17.19 36.33 3.14
N HIS A 9 16.45 36.30 4.24
CA HIS A 9 16.26 35.13 5.06
C HIS A 9 15.30 34.23 4.28
N ASP A 10 15.84 33.26 3.54
CA ASP A 10 15.06 32.17 2.93
C ASP A 10 14.56 31.26 4.07
N GLY A 11 13.57 31.77 4.81
CA GLY A 11 12.77 30.97 5.73
C GLY A 11 11.93 30.03 4.87
N GLY A 12 12.28 28.75 4.87
CA GLY A 12 11.67 27.74 4.01
C GLY A 12 10.16 27.85 3.97
N SER A 13 9.62 28.26 2.82
CA SER A 13 8.18 28.40 2.62
C SER A 13 7.48 27.06 2.76
N LEU A 14 6.32 27.05 3.44
CA LEU A 14 5.46 25.86 3.50
C LEU A 14 4.99 25.50 2.09
N PRO A 15 4.98 24.19 1.73
CA PRO A 15 4.54 23.77 0.42
C PRO A 15 3.09 24.18 0.16
N THR A 16 2.84 24.72 -1.02
CA THR A 16 1.52 25.12 -1.48
C THR A 16 0.60 23.90 -1.65
N ARG A 17 -0.71 24.15 -1.68
CA ARG A 17 -1.70 23.10 -1.90
C ARG A 17 -1.50 22.38 -3.23
N GLU A 18 -1.13 23.12 -4.27
CA GLU A 18 -0.88 22.62 -5.61
C GLU A 18 0.34 21.70 -5.65
N GLU A 19 1.42 22.07 -4.97
CA GLU A 19 2.64 21.25 -4.85
C GLU A 19 2.34 19.94 -4.11
N LEU A 20 1.66 20.01 -2.96
CA LEU A 20 1.25 18.80 -2.22
C LEU A 20 0.39 17.87 -3.08
N ARG A 21 -0.56 18.44 -3.83
CA ARG A 21 -1.43 17.67 -4.72
C ARG A 21 -0.64 17.02 -5.85
N SER A 22 0.34 17.73 -6.44
CA SER A 22 1.20 17.18 -7.48
C SER A 22 2.02 16.01 -6.95
N SER A 23 2.75 16.20 -5.85
CA SER A 23 3.58 15.15 -5.24
C SER A 23 2.77 13.92 -4.84
N PHE A 24 1.58 14.11 -4.28
CA PHE A 24 0.69 12.99 -3.96
C PHE A 24 0.22 12.25 -5.21
N ASN A 25 -0.12 12.97 -6.29
CA ASN A 25 -0.51 12.34 -7.54
C ASN A 25 0.64 11.55 -8.18
N ASP A 26 1.88 12.02 -8.07
CA ASP A 26 3.05 11.30 -8.58
C ASP A 26 3.25 9.97 -7.86
N LEU A 27 3.16 9.96 -6.52
CA LEU A 27 3.20 8.72 -5.73
C LEU A 27 2.04 7.79 -6.11
N LYS A 28 0.82 8.33 -6.20
CA LYS A 28 -0.36 7.57 -6.59
C LYS A 28 -0.18 6.92 -7.98
N ASN A 29 0.35 7.66 -8.95
CA ASN A 29 0.57 7.17 -10.31
C ASN A 29 1.62 6.07 -10.35
N GLN A 30 2.67 6.16 -9.53
CA GLN A 30 3.66 5.09 -9.39
C GLN A 30 3.03 3.84 -8.75
N LEU A 31 2.25 4.01 -7.66
CA LEU A 31 1.65 2.90 -6.93
C LEU A 31 0.65 2.10 -7.79
N TYR A 32 -0.23 2.80 -8.50
CA TYR A 32 -1.27 2.22 -9.35
C TYR A 32 -0.83 2.07 -10.81
N GLY A 33 0.46 2.26 -11.09
CA GLY A 33 1.04 2.09 -12.41
C GLY A 33 0.88 0.65 -12.91
N LYS A 34 0.64 0.48 -14.22
CA LYS A 34 0.42 -0.85 -14.82
C LYS A 34 1.60 -1.80 -14.65
N ASP A 35 2.80 -1.25 -14.52
CA ASP A 35 4.04 -1.99 -14.35
C ASP A 35 4.26 -2.47 -12.90
N ASN A 36 3.53 -1.89 -11.94
CA ASN A 36 3.51 -2.36 -10.56
C ASN A 36 2.46 -3.47 -10.41
N ASN A 37 2.76 -4.67 -10.91
CA ASN A 37 1.84 -5.82 -10.88
C ASN A 37 2.56 -7.16 -10.64
N LYS A 38 3.84 -7.13 -10.23
CA LYS A 38 4.64 -8.32 -9.97
C LYS A 38 4.74 -8.54 -8.47
N VAL A 39 4.17 -9.64 -8.01
CA VAL A 39 4.24 -10.10 -6.63
C VAL A 39 4.10 -11.62 -6.60
N SER A 40 4.67 -12.24 -5.60
CA SER A 40 4.65 -13.68 -5.35
C SER A 40 4.36 -13.97 -3.88
N VAL A 41 4.06 -15.23 -3.59
CA VAL A 41 3.86 -15.72 -2.22
C VAL A 41 5.07 -15.45 -1.32
N LYS A 42 6.28 -15.46 -1.88
CA LYS A 42 7.54 -15.29 -1.13
C LYS A 42 7.77 -13.87 -0.64
N ASP A 43 7.05 -12.89 -1.20
CA ASP A 43 7.15 -11.48 -0.81
C ASP A 43 6.36 -11.19 0.50
N PHE A 44 5.58 -12.17 0.96
CA PHE A 44 4.84 -12.12 2.22
C PHE A 44 5.52 -13.01 3.27
N HIS A 45 5.89 -12.40 4.39
CA HIS A 45 6.61 -13.11 5.44
C HIS A 45 5.78 -14.28 5.98
N GLY A 46 6.37 -15.47 5.98
CA GLY A 46 5.74 -16.70 6.49
C GLY A 46 4.62 -17.29 5.62
N LEU A 47 4.17 -16.62 4.55
CA LEU A 47 3.03 -17.08 3.75
C LEU A 47 3.32 -18.41 3.03
N GLN A 48 4.50 -18.55 2.43
CA GLN A 48 4.91 -19.80 1.77
C GLN A 48 4.87 -20.97 2.75
N GLN A 49 5.47 -20.79 3.94
CA GLN A 49 5.49 -21.82 4.98
C GLN A 49 4.07 -22.17 5.46
N ALA A 50 3.20 -21.17 5.62
CA ALA A 50 1.81 -21.41 6.02
C ALA A 50 1.02 -22.19 4.96
N LEU A 51 1.26 -21.91 3.68
CA LEU A 51 0.65 -22.65 2.57
C LEU A 51 1.17 -24.09 2.49
N ASP A 52 2.48 -24.30 2.66
CA ASP A 52 3.08 -25.64 2.65
C ASP A 52 2.53 -26.53 3.78
N ASN A 53 2.14 -25.92 4.91
CA ASN A 53 1.51 -26.60 6.04
C ASN A 53 -0.02 -26.78 5.88
N THR A 54 -0.64 -26.18 4.87
CA THR A 54 -2.09 -26.25 4.67
C THR A 54 -2.44 -27.51 3.87
N ILE A 55 -3.15 -28.46 4.50
CA ILE A 55 -3.49 -29.77 3.93
C ILE A 55 -4.57 -29.67 2.83
N ALA A 56 -5.42 -28.64 2.89
CA ALA A 56 -6.55 -28.48 1.97
C ALA A 56 -6.19 -27.61 0.76
N TRP A 57 -6.09 -28.23 -0.42
CA TRP A 57 -5.89 -27.50 -1.68
C TRP A 57 -6.98 -26.45 -1.86
N GLY A 58 -6.57 -25.20 -2.06
CA GLY A 58 -7.49 -24.10 -2.31
C GLY A 58 -8.03 -23.39 -1.08
N LYS A 59 -7.70 -23.83 0.14
CA LYS A 59 -8.02 -23.09 1.35
C LYS A 59 -6.89 -22.08 1.66
N PRO A 60 -7.21 -20.82 2.00
CA PRO A 60 -6.21 -19.94 2.60
C PRO A 60 -5.77 -20.50 3.97
N PRO A 61 -4.54 -20.20 4.42
CA PRO A 61 -4.11 -20.49 5.79
C PRO A 61 -5.10 -19.93 6.83
N ASP A 62 -5.24 -20.59 7.98
CA ASP A 62 -6.30 -20.28 8.95
C ASP A 62 -6.29 -18.82 9.42
N TYR A 63 -5.12 -18.20 9.57
CA TYR A 63 -5.00 -16.79 9.96
C TYR A 63 -5.53 -15.79 8.90
N LEU A 64 -5.73 -16.25 7.65
CA LEU A 64 -6.30 -15.48 6.54
C LEU A 64 -7.77 -15.83 6.25
N GLU A 65 -8.32 -16.84 6.90
CA GLU A 65 -9.68 -17.36 6.62
C GLU A 65 -10.76 -16.29 6.80
N LEU A 66 -10.70 -15.51 7.88
CA LEU A 66 -11.65 -14.42 8.12
C LEU A 66 -11.60 -13.32 7.05
N ILE A 67 -10.41 -13.04 6.52
CA ILE A 67 -10.24 -12.06 5.43
C ILE A 67 -10.80 -12.62 4.13
N ALA A 68 -10.56 -13.90 3.84
CA ALA A 68 -11.12 -14.56 2.66
C ALA A 68 -12.66 -14.50 2.66
N ILE A 69 -13.30 -14.78 3.80
CA ILE A 69 -14.75 -14.65 3.97
C ILE A 69 -15.23 -13.21 3.71
N ARG A 70 -14.51 -12.20 4.22
CA ARG A 70 -14.82 -10.78 3.98
C ARG A 70 -14.71 -10.42 2.50
N ILE A 71 -13.71 -10.95 1.79
CA ILE A 71 -13.54 -10.76 0.35
C ILE A 71 -14.71 -11.36 -0.42
N GLU A 72 -15.08 -12.61 -0.16
CA GLU A 72 -16.19 -13.27 -0.85
C GLU A 72 -17.51 -12.53 -0.65
N LYS A 73 -17.79 -12.11 0.59
CA LYS A 73 -18.95 -11.28 0.91
C LYS A 73 -18.94 -9.96 0.14
N ALA A 74 -17.79 -9.27 0.07
CA ALA A 74 -17.66 -8.01 -0.65
C ALA A 74 -17.79 -8.17 -2.17
N ARG A 75 -17.35 -9.32 -2.71
CA ARG A 75 -17.47 -9.64 -4.13
C ARG A 75 -18.85 -10.19 -4.51
N GLY A 76 -19.64 -10.63 -3.54
CA GLY A 76 -20.94 -11.29 -3.76
C GLY A 76 -20.83 -12.68 -4.40
N LYS A 77 -19.62 -13.22 -4.52
CA LYS A 77 -19.34 -14.55 -5.07
C LYS A 77 -18.07 -15.14 -4.49
N ALA A 78 -18.05 -16.46 -4.39
CA ALA A 78 -16.84 -17.23 -4.10
C ALA A 78 -15.76 -16.98 -5.18
N ALA A 79 -14.50 -17.23 -4.82
CA ALA A 79 -13.44 -17.26 -5.80
C ALA A 79 -13.58 -18.49 -6.71
N GLU A 80 -13.32 -18.29 -8.00
CA GLU A 80 -13.17 -19.40 -8.94
C GLU A 80 -11.83 -20.10 -8.68
N VAL A 81 -11.67 -21.36 -9.08
CA VAL A 81 -10.44 -22.13 -8.85
C VAL A 81 -9.20 -21.41 -9.41
N SER A 82 -9.34 -20.76 -10.57
CA SER A 82 -8.32 -19.91 -11.20
C SER A 82 -7.90 -18.70 -10.34
N HIS A 83 -8.74 -18.29 -9.40
CA HIS A 83 -8.53 -17.13 -8.53
C HIS A 83 -8.02 -17.48 -7.12
N ILE A 84 -7.85 -18.75 -6.78
CA ILE A 84 -7.39 -19.17 -5.44
C ILE A 84 -6.05 -18.53 -5.10
N GLY A 85 -5.07 -18.63 -6.01
CA GLY A 85 -3.73 -18.09 -5.77
C GLY A 85 -3.73 -16.58 -5.54
N ILE A 86 -4.51 -15.84 -6.33
CA ILE A 86 -4.61 -14.38 -6.17
C ILE A 86 -5.41 -13.99 -4.92
N GLN A 87 -6.45 -14.75 -4.54
CA GLN A 87 -7.19 -14.50 -3.31
C GLN A 87 -6.27 -14.60 -2.09
N VAL A 88 -5.40 -15.62 -2.05
CA VAL A 88 -4.42 -15.78 -0.96
C VAL A 88 -3.50 -14.56 -0.86
N LEU A 89 -2.98 -14.06 -1.98
CA LEU A 89 -2.13 -12.86 -2.00
C LEU A 89 -2.91 -11.62 -1.53
N VAL A 90 -4.14 -11.43 -2.00
CA VAL A 90 -4.99 -10.31 -1.57
C VAL A 90 -5.31 -10.40 -0.08
N CYS A 91 -5.59 -11.59 0.46
CA CYS A 91 -5.76 -11.80 1.88
C CYS A 91 -4.51 -11.40 2.67
N ALA A 92 -3.33 -11.84 2.23
CA ALA A 92 -2.07 -11.51 2.88
C ALA A 92 -1.79 -10.01 2.86
N ALA A 93 -2.02 -9.33 1.73
CA ALA A 93 -1.88 -7.88 1.62
C ALA A 93 -2.86 -7.11 2.53
N ILE A 94 -4.13 -7.53 2.60
CA ILE A 94 -5.10 -6.94 3.54
C ILE A 94 -4.66 -7.16 4.98
N LYS A 95 -4.21 -8.36 5.33
CA LYS A 95 -3.76 -8.69 6.68
C LYS A 95 -2.59 -7.80 7.10
N GLU A 96 -1.55 -7.73 6.26
CA GLU A 96 -0.43 -6.83 6.51
C GLU A 96 -0.91 -5.38 6.62
N MET A 97 -1.75 -4.87 5.71
CA MET A 97 -2.29 -3.52 5.81
C MET A 97 -3.04 -3.27 7.13
N GLU A 98 -3.81 -4.23 7.64
CA GLU A 98 -4.54 -4.10 8.91
C GLU A 98 -3.60 -4.10 10.12
N ASP A 99 -2.52 -4.89 10.08
CA ASP A 99 -1.57 -5.03 11.17
C ASP A 99 -0.43 -4.01 11.15
N PHE A 100 -0.14 -3.40 9.99
CA PHE A 100 1.03 -2.55 9.80
C PHE A 100 0.90 -1.23 10.54
N ARG A 101 1.91 -0.91 11.35
CA ARG A 101 2.08 0.39 11.99
C ARG A 101 2.48 1.45 10.97
N ILE A 102 1.94 2.66 11.10
CA ILE A 102 2.19 3.74 10.13
C ILE A 102 3.64 4.21 10.24
N GLU A 103 4.20 4.21 11.45
CA GLU A 103 5.59 4.63 11.73
C GLU A 103 6.63 3.79 10.98
N ASP A 104 6.35 2.50 10.74
CA ASP A 104 7.27 1.57 10.07
C ASP A 104 7.00 1.47 8.56
N LEU A 105 6.02 2.24 8.04
CA LEU A 105 5.53 2.11 6.67
C LEU A 105 6.53 2.63 5.64
N GLU A 106 7.13 1.71 4.89
CA GLU A 106 8.04 2.02 3.78
C GLU A 106 7.35 2.03 2.42
N TRP A 107 7.96 2.71 1.45
CA TRP A 107 7.46 2.77 0.07
C TRP A 107 7.42 1.40 -0.61
N ASP A 108 8.39 0.53 -0.33
CA ASP A 108 8.44 -0.82 -0.91
C ASP A 108 7.30 -1.70 -0.39
N THR A 109 6.91 -1.53 0.87
CA THR A 109 5.72 -2.17 1.46
C THR A 109 4.45 -1.72 0.76
N LEU A 110 4.27 -0.41 0.53
CA LEU A 110 3.16 0.12 -0.26
C LEU A 110 3.16 -0.46 -1.68
N LYS A 111 4.31 -0.45 -2.37
CA LYS A 111 4.43 -0.99 -3.73
C LYS A 111 4.05 -2.46 -3.78
N LYS A 112 4.45 -3.29 -2.81
CA LYS A 112 4.04 -4.70 -2.70
C LYS A 112 2.52 -4.86 -2.61
N TRP A 113 1.86 -4.11 -1.74
CA TRP A 113 0.39 -4.15 -1.63
C TRP A 113 -0.28 -3.65 -2.92
N GLY A 114 0.23 -2.56 -3.51
CA GLY A 114 -0.21 -2.03 -4.80
C GLY A 114 -0.07 -3.06 -5.92
N ALA A 115 1.07 -3.75 -6.00
CA ALA A 115 1.33 -4.81 -6.98
C ALA A 115 0.32 -5.94 -6.86
N THR A 116 0.01 -6.33 -5.63
CA THR A 116 -0.98 -7.37 -5.33
C THR A 116 -2.36 -6.99 -5.82
N LEU A 117 -2.84 -5.79 -5.51
CA LEU A 117 -4.17 -5.34 -5.92
C LEU A 117 -4.25 -5.07 -7.43
N ASN A 118 -3.19 -4.55 -8.04
CA ASN A 118 -3.11 -4.35 -9.49
C ASN A 118 -3.13 -5.68 -10.25
N MET A 119 -2.36 -6.68 -9.80
CA MET A 119 -2.41 -8.03 -10.36
C MET A 119 -3.82 -8.62 -10.23
N ALA A 120 -4.44 -8.48 -9.05
CA ALA A 120 -5.80 -8.96 -8.83
C ALA A 120 -6.81 -8.31 -9.77
N LYS A 121 -6.71 -7.00 -9.98
CA LYS A 121 -7.57 -6.26 -10.91
C LYS A 121 -7.37 -6.71 -12.36
N GLN A 122 -6.13 -6.96 -12.79
CA GLN A 122 -5.84 -7.49 -14.13
C GLN A 122 -6.48 -8.86 -14.37
N LEU A 123 -6.62 -9.66 -13.32
CA LEU A 123 -7.28 -10.97 -13.36
C LEU A 123 -8.80 -10.91 -13.10
N GLY A 124 -9.41 -9.73 -12.98
CA GLY A 124 -10.86 -9.60 -12.68
C GLY A 124 -11.23 -9.93 -11.22
N PHE A 125 -10.25 -9.97 -10.32
CA PHE A 125 -10.40 -10.22 -8.89
C PHE A 125 -10.35 -8.92 -8.07
N GLN A 126 -11.10 -7.89 -8.48
CA GLN A 126 -11.11 -6.63 -7.73
C GLN A 126 -11.80 -6.76 -6.36
N VAL A 127 -11.21 -6.13 -5.34
CA VAL A 127 -11.75 -6.04 -3.97
C VAL A 127 -11.76 -4.58 -3.52
N VAL A 128 -12.91 -3.91 -3.66
CA VAL A 128 -13.05 -2.45 -3.48
C VAL A 128 -12.60 -1.96 -2.10
N PHE A 129 -12.87 -2.71 -1.03
CA PHE A 129 -12.45 -2.29 0.31
C PHE A 129 -10.93 -2.36 0.49
N ALA A 130 -10.25 -3.27 -0.22
CA ALA A 130 -8.79 -3.36 -0.19
C ALA A 130 -8.16 -2.16 -0.91
N ASP A 131 -8.75 -1.72 -2.04
CA ASP A 131 -8.35 -0.50 -2.74
C ASP A 131 -8.43 0.73 -1.82
N ASN A 132 -9.52 0.83 -1.04
CA ASN A 132 -9.72 1.91 -0.07
C ASN A 132 -8.71 1.84 1.08
N LEU A 133 -8.40 0.65 1.58
CA LEU A 133 -7.41 0.45 2.63
C LEU A 133 -6.01 0.89 2.18
N LEU A 134 -5.60 0.48 0.97
CA LEU A 134 -4.32 0.89 0.39
C LEU A 134 -4.25 2.42 0.19
N LYS A 135 -5.33 3.04 -0.28
CA LYS A 135 -5.40 4.50 -0.44
C LYS A 135 -5.20 5.23 0.89
N THR A 136 -5.80 4.73 1.97
CA THR A 136 -5.61 5.28 3.32
C THR A 136 -4.16 5.14 3.78
N LYS A 137 -3.51 3.99 3.53
CA LYS A 137 -2.10 3.79 3.85
C LYS A 137 -1.18 4.72 3.04
N LEU A 138 -1.46 4.93 1.76
CA LEU A 138 -0.73 5.89 0.93
C LEU A 138 -0.86 7.33 1.46
N LEU A 139 -2.06 7.73 1.88
CA LEU A 139 -2.28 9.06 2.48
C LEU A 139 -1.49 9.21 3.79
N ALA A 140 -1.50 8.19 4.65
CA ALA A 140 -0.75 8.18 5.89
C ALA A 140 0.76 8.30 5.63
N TYR A 141 1.29 7.50 4.71
CA TYR A 141 2.69 7.57 4.28
C TYR A 141 3.08 8.97 3.81
N PHE A 142 2.28 9.56 2.90
CA PHE A 142 2.53 10.89 2.37
C PHE A 142 2.51 11.96 3.48
N ALA A 143 1.54 11.88 4.40
CA ALA A 143 1.45 12.81 5.52
C ALA A 143 2.66 12.70 6.45
N THR A 144 3.10 11.48 6.78
CA THR A 144 4.29 11.23 7.61
C THR A 144 5.56 11.78 6.95
N GLN A 145 5.76 11.57 5.65
CA GLN A 145 6.88 12.16 4.92
C GLN A 145 6.89 13.68 5.02
N LYS A 146 5.73 14.31 4.80
CA LYS A 146 5.63 15.78 4.86
C LYS A 146 5.85 16.33 6.27
N LEU A 147 5.46 15.57 7.29
CA LEU A 147 5.71 15.93 8.69
C LEU A 147 7.22 15.86 9.00
N LEU A 148 7.90 14.78 8.61
CA LEU A 148 9.33 14.61 8.80
C LEU A 148 10.13 15.71 8.09
N ASP A 149 9.80 15.98 6.82
CA ASP A 149 10.40 17.06 6.02
C ASP A 149 10.28 18.44 6.69
N ALA A 150 9.19 18.67 7.44
CA ALA A 150 8.96 19.93 8.15
C ALA A 150 9.78 19.99 9.45
N THR A 151 9.89 18.89 10.19
CA THR A 151 10.62 18.83 11.47
C THR A 151 12.14 18.82 11.30
N GLU A 152 12.67 18.28 10.20
CA GLU A 152 14.11 18.28 9.93
C GLU A 152 14.65 19.65 9.51
N LYS A 153 13.78 20.55 9.04
CA LYS A 153 14.15 21.92 8.64
C LYS A 153 14.23 22.91 9.81
N GLU A 154 13.86 22.48 11.01
CA GLU A 154 13.88 23.31 12.23
C GLU A 154 15.14 23.07 13.09
N VAL A 155 16.05 22.18 12.69
CA VAL A 155 17.31 21.83 13.39
C VAL A 155 18.54 22.33 12.63
#